data_AF-A0A3B9P3W0-F1
#
_entry.id   AF-A0A3B9P3W0-F1
#
_cell.length_a   1.000
_cell.length_b   1.000
_cell.length_c   1.000
_cell.angle_alpha   90.00
_cell.angle_beta   90.00
_cell.angle_gamma   90.00
#
_symmetry.space_group_name_H-M   'P 1'
#
loop_
_entity.id
_entity.type
_entity.pdbx_description
1 polymer ?
#
loop_
_entity_poly.entity_id
_entity_poly.type
_entity_poly.pdbx_seq_one_letter_code
_entity_poly.pdbx_strand_id
1 'polypeptide(L)'
;MHESHALISNDATLFGILAALLGIIFYTSQSEKPAFKKFYSVIPALLLCYFLPSLLTTFQIIDPSESRLYFMASRYLLPAALILLTLSIDFNEVLKLGPKALIMFFTGTAGVIIGGPLSILFFSVVAPDVVGANPEQIWRGMTT
;
A
#
# COMPACT_ATOMS: atom_id res chain seq x y z
N MET A 1 2.50 -19.22 -24.73
CA MET A 1 3.69 -19.03 -23.86
C MET A 1 4.55 -17.98 -24.52
N HIS A 2 4.35 -16.71 -24.19
CA HIS A 2 5.25 -15.65 -24.63
C HIS A 2 6.42 -15.61 -23.64
N GLU A 3 7.63 -15.90 -24.11
CA GLU A 3 8.85 -15.62 -23.36
C GLU A 3 9.01 -14.09 -23.26
N SER A 4 8.51 -13.52 -22.17
CA SER A 4 8.84 -12.14 -21.79
C SER A 4 10.24 -12.16 -21.20
N HIS A 5 11.23 -11.81 -22.02
CA HIS A 5 12.57 -11.54 -21.55
C HIS A 5 12.52 -10.23 -20.73
N ALA A 6 12.39 -10.33 -19.41
CA ALA A 6 12.47 -9.16 -18.54
C ALA A 6 13.78 -8.41 -18.86
N LEU A 7 13.68 -7.13 -19.21
CA LEU A 7 14.84 -6.29 -19.57
C LEU A 7 15.82 -6.13 -18.40
N ILE A 8 15.36 -6.34 -17.17
CA ILE A 8 16.13 -6.22 -15.94
C ILE A 8 15.87 -7.45 -15.06
N SER A 9 16.79 -8.42 -15.11
CA SER A 9 16.74 -9.65 -14.27
C SER A 9 17.56 -9.53 -12.98
N ASN A 10 18.24 -8.39 -12.76
CA ASN A 10 19.12 -8.20 -11.63
C ASN A 10 18.40 -7.49 -10.47
N ASP A 11 18.24 -8.18 -9.34
CA ASP A 11 17.57 -7.66 -8.14
C ASP A 11 18.15 -6.34 -7.62
N ALA A 12 19.47 -6.12 -7.74
CA ALA A 12 20.11 -4.88 -7.29
C ALA A 12 19.77 -3.69 -8.21
N THR A 13 19.65 -3.95 -9.52
CA THR A 13 19.24 -2.91 -10.48
C THR A 13 17.76 -2.56 -10.28
N LEU A 14 16.92 -3.58 -10.09
CA LEU A 14 15.52 -3.40 -9.77
C LEU A 14 15.34 -2.57 -8.49
N PHE A 15 16.04 -2.94 -7.42
CA PHE A 15 16.03 -2.19 -6.18
C PHE A 15 16.50 -0.74 -6.38
N GLY A 16 17.58 -0.52 -7.13
CA GLY A 16 18.10 0.82 -7.42
C GLY A 16 17.08 1.70 -8.15
N ILE A 17 16.38 1.15 -9.15
CA ILE A 17 15.34 1.87 -9.89
C ILE A 17 14.17 2.23 -8.97
N LEU A 18 13.68 1.27 -8.18
CA LEU A 18 12.59 1.51 -7.25
C LEU A 18 13.01 2.53 -6.18
N ALA A 19 14.20 2.41 -5.59
CA ALA A 19 14.73 3.35 -4.61
C ALA A 19 14.88 4.77 -5.20
N ALA A 20 15.41 4.89 -6.42
CA ALA A 20 15.51 6.18 -7.11
C ALA A 20 14.13 6.79 -7.39
N LEU A 21 13.17 5.97 -7.83
CA LEU A 21 11.80 6.40 -8.09
C LEU A 21 11.12 6.90 -6.81
N LEU A 22 11.19 6.15 -5.71
CA LEU A 22 10.67 6.60 -4.41
C LEU A 22 11.39 7.87 -3.94
N GLY A 23 12.71 7.94 -4.09
CA GLY A 23 13.50 9.12 -3.76
C GLY A 23 13.05 10.37 -4.52
N ILE A 24 12.81 10.25 -5.83
CA ILE A 24 12.29 11.33 -6.66
C ILE A 24 10.89 11.75 -6.19
N ILE A 25 9.99 10.81 -5.91
CA ILE A 25 8.62 11.11 -5.44
C ILE A 25 8.67 11.86 -4.12
N PHE A 26 9.41 11.38 -3.11
CA PHE A 26 9.49 12.04 -1.82
C PHE A 26 10.20 13.40 -1.89
N TYR A 27 11.25 13.51 -2.69
CA TYR A 27 11.97 14.76 -2.89
C TYR A 27 11.08 15.82 -3.56
N THR A 28 10.37 15.45 -4.62
CA THR A 28 9.45 16.38 -5.32
C THR A 28 8.21 16.70 -4.49
N SER A 29 7.72 15.76 -3.68
CA SER A 29 6.60 15.97 -2.74
C SER A 29 6.95 16.94 -1.61
N GLN A 30 8.20 17.00 -1.17
CA GLN A 30 8.66 17.95 -0.15
C GLN A 30 9.15 19.28 -0.76
N SER A 31 9.22 19.37 -2.09
CA SER A 31 9.73 20.55 -2.77
C SER A 31 8.82 21.76 -2.59
N GLU A 32 9.41 22.94 -2.39
CA GLU A 32 8.64 24.18 -2.24
C GLU A 32 8.12 24.78 -3.56
N LYS A 33 8.54 24.23 -4.71
CA LYS A 33 8.16 24.73 -6.03
C LYS A 33 6.64 24.68 -6.23
N PRO A 34 6.02 25.75 -6.76
CA PRO A 34 4.56 25.85 -6.87
C PRO A 34 3.94 24.80 -7.79
N ALA A 35 4.67 24.38 -8.85
CA ALA A 35 4.22 23.32 -9.75
C ALA A 35 4.06 21.96 -9.05
N PHE A 36 5.05 21.56 -8.24
CA PHE A 36 5.00 20.30 -7.50
C PHE A 36 3.97 20.35 -6.38
N LYS A 37 3.89 21.45 -5.62
CA LYS A 37 2.82 21.62 -4.62
C LYS A 37 1.42 21.48 -5.21
N LYS A 38 1.15 22.09 -6.38
CA LYS A 38 -0.14 21.97 -7.06
C LYS A 38 -0.43 20.54 -7.54
N PHE A 39 0.59 19.85 -8.05
CA PHE A 39 0.46 18.45 -8.48
C PHE A 39 0.17 17.50 -7.30
N TYR A 40 0.95 17.60 -6.22
CA TYR A 40 0.79 16.76 -5.02
C TYR A 40 -0.46 17.08 -4.19
N SER A 41 -1.07 18.27 -4.39
CA SER A 41 -2.38 18.60 -3.85
C SER A 41 -3.53 17.83 -4.52
N VAL A 42 -3.34 17.37 -5.76
CA VAL A 42 -4.33 16.58 -6.50
C VAL A 42 -4.02 15.08 -6.38
N ILE A 43 -2.73 14.72 -6.47
CA ILE A 43 -2.26 13.33 -6.48
C ILE A 43 -1.33 13.11 -5.29
N PRO A 44 -1.78 12.41 -4.23
CA PRO A 44 -0.95 12.14 -3.06
C PRO A 44 0.31 11.34 -3.41
N ALA A 45 1.42 11.60 -2.72
CA ALA A 45 2.68 10.89 -2.95
C ALA A 45 2.53 9.37 -2.78
N LEU A 46 1.76 8.92 -1.79
CA LEU A 46 1.48 7.50 -1.55
C LEU A 46 0.83 6.80 -2.74
N LEU A 47 -0.08 7.51 -3.45
CA LEU A 47 -0.72 6.98 -4.64
C LEU A 47 0.32 6.75 -5.75
N LEU A 48 1.24 7.70 -5.94
CA LEU A 48 2.32 7.57 -6.93
C LEU A 48 3.31 6.46 -6.57
N CYS A 49 3.65 6.33 -5.28
CA CYS A 49 4.52 5.26 -4.79
C CYS A 49 3.94 3.86 -5.06
N TYR A 50 2.63 3.73 -5.20
CA TYR A 50 1.98 2.48 -5.60
C TYR A 50 1.82 2.38 -7.12
N PHE A 51 1.34 3.44 -7.75
CA PHE A 51 0.95 3.47 -9.15
C PHE A 51 2.14 3.37 -10.10
N LEU A 52 3.21 4.14 -9.89
CA LEU A 52 4.37 4.15 -10.80
C LEU A 52 5.11 2.80 -10.82
N PRO A 53 5.42 2.15 -9.68
CA PRO A 53 5.95 0.79 -9.69
C PRO A 53 5.03 -0.21 -10.39
N SER A 54 3.72 -0.10 -10.19
CA SER A 54 2.75 -0.96 -10.87
C SER A 54 2.77 -0.77 -12.39
N LEU A 55 2.94 0.45 -12.90
CA LEU A 55 3.08 0.70 -14.34
C LEU A 55 4.32 0.02 -14.92
N LEU A 56 5.46 0.05 -14.21
CA LEU A 56 6.67 -0.63 -14.64
C LEU A 56 6.46 -2.16 -14.77
N THR A 57 5.68 -2.75 -13.89
CA THR A 57 5.26 -4.16 -13.99
C THR A 57 4.27 -4.38 -15.13
N THR A 58 3.27 -3.51 -15.31
CA THR A 58 2.31 -3.61 -16.41
C THR A 58 2.99 -3.50 -17.78
N PHE A 59 3.97 -2.61 -17.93
CA PHE A 59 4.78 -2.50 -19.14
C PHE A 59 5.85 -3.60 -19.28
N GLN A 60 5.87 -4.59 -18.39
CA GLN A 60 6.80 -5.73 -18.39
C GLN A 60 8.28 -5.30 -18.33
N ILE A 61 8.56 -4.11 -17.80
CA ILE A 61 9.93 -3.61 -17.57
C ILE A 61 10.54 -4.34 -16.36
N ILE A 62 9.69 -4.72 -15.41
CA ILE A 62 10.02 -5.40 -14.16
C ILE A 62 9.16 -6.65 -14.04
N ASP A 63 9.78 -7.79 -13.72
CA ASP A 63 9.07 -8.99 -13.28
C ASP A 63 9.26 -9.21 -11.76
N PRO A 64 8.23 -8.95 -10.94
CA PRO A 64 8.29 -9.16 -9.50
C PRO A 64 8.31 -10.65 -9.09
N SER A 65 7.85 -11.55 -9.97
CA SER A 65 7.62 -12.97 -9.63
C SER A 65 8.93 -13.79 -9.55
N GLU A 66 9.90 -13.43 -10.38
CA GLU A 66 11.25 -14.04 -10.39
C GLU A 66 12.22 -13.34 -9.42
N SER A 67 11.83 -12.18 -8.86
CA SER A 67 12.70 -11.35 -8.03
C SER A 67 12.67 -11.73 -6.55
N ARG A 68 13.84 -11.78 -5.89
CA ARG A 68 13.91 -11.92 -4.42
C ARG A 68 13.67 -10.60 -3.69
N LEU A 69 13.36 -9.53 -4.39
CA LEU A 69 13.26 -8.21 -3.79
C LEU A 69 12.10 -8.08 -2.81
N TYR A 70 10.96 -8.72 -3.09
CA TYR A 70 9.84 -8.78 -2.14
C TYR A 70 10.27 -9.45 -0.82
N PHE A 71 11.00 -10.58 -0.92
CA PHE A 71 11.53 -11.27 0.25
C PHE A 71 12.49 -10.37 1.04
N MET A 72 13.40 -9.69 0.36
CA MET A 72 14.34 -8.77 1.01
C MET A 72 13.62 -7.60 1.70
N ALA A 73 12.67 -6.99 1.00
CA ALA A 73 11.91 -5.84 1.50
C ALA A 73 11.06 -6.23 2.72
N SER A 74 10.30 -7.31 2.64
CA SER A 74 9.43 -7.74 3.73
C SER A 74 10.20 -8.24 4.95
N ARG A 75 11.40 -8.82 4.77
CA ARG A 75 12.09 -9.55 5.85
C ARG A 75 13.27 -8.82 6.46
N TYR A 76 13.83 -7.83 5.77
CA TYR A 76 14.92 -7.00 6.29
C TYR A 76 14.53 -5.52 6.37
N LEU A 77 14.01 -4.93 5.29
CA LEU A 77 13.71 -3.49 5.25
C LEU A 77 12.49 -3.13 6.10
N LEU A 78 11.38 -3.86 5.98
CA LEU A 78 10.15 -3.58 6.72
C LEU A 78 10.35 -3.71 8.23
N PRO A 79 10.96 -4.78 8.77
CA PRO A 79 11.24 -4.86 10.21
C PRO A 79 12.15 -3.74 10.70
N ALA A 80 13.21 -3.39 9.95
CA ALA A 80 14.08 -2.28 10.30
C ALA A 80 13.32 -0.94 10.31
N ALA A 81 12.46 -0.70 9.31
CA ALA A 81 11.65 0.51 9.23
C ALA A 81 10.64 0.60 10.40
N LEU A 82 10.02 -0.51 10.81
CA LEU A 82 9.14 -0.55 11.97
C LEU A 82 9.89 -0.25 13.27
N ILE A 83 11.11 -0.76 13.43
CA ILE A 83 11.96 -0.43 14.59
C ILE A 83 12.30 1.06 14.59
N LEU A 84 12.75 1.61 13.46
CA LEU A 84 13.09 3.03 13.34
C LEU A 84 11.87 3.93 13.58
N LEU A 85 10.71 3.54 13.06
CA LEU A 85 9.43 4.22 13.33
C LEU A 85 9.10 4.17 14.82
N THR A 86 9.24 3.01 15.46
CA THR A 86 8.97 2.83 16.90
C THR A 86 9.90 3.69 17.75
N LEU A 87 11.17 3.79 17.39
CA LEU A 87 12.13 4.68 18.07
C LEU A 87 11.85 6.17 17.82
N SER A 88 11.21 6.51 16.71
CA SER A 88 10.83 7.89 16.36
C SER A 88 9.51 8.34 17.00
N ILE A 89 8.74 7.41 17.58
CA ILE A 89 7.47 7.72 18.24
C ILE A 89 7.73 8.24 19.66
N ASP A 90 7.07 9.35 20.01
CA ASP A 90 7.01 9.84 21.38
C ASP A 90 5.92 9.09 22.16
N PHE A 91 6.34 8.12 22.98
CA PHE A 91 5.43 7.34 23.81
C PHE A 91 4.65 8.20 24.82
N ASN A 92 5.22 9.28 25.33
CA ASN A 92 4.51 10.14 26.28
C ASN A 92 3.39 10.90 25.59
N GLU A 93 3.64 11.39 24.37
CA GLU A 93 2.61 12.07 23.58
C GLU A 93 1.50 11.09 23.19
N VAL A 94 1.83 9.86 22.79
CA VAL A 94 0.85 8.81 22.50
C VAL A 94 -0.03 8.50 23.72
N LEU A 95 0.56 8.41 24.91
CA LEU A 95 -0.20 8.15 26.15
C LEU A 95 -1.16 9.28 26.50
N LYS A 96 -0.85 10.54 26.16
CA LYS A 96 -1.75 11.70 26.39
C LYS A 96 -3.04 11.63 25.58
N LEU A 97 -3.07 10.91 24.44
CA LEU A 97 -4.34 10.68 23.73
C LEU A 97 -5.32 9.83 24.56
N GLY A 98 -4.78 8.98 25.46
CA GLY A 98 -5.53 8.24 26.47
C GLY A 98 -6.74 7.48 25.91
N PRO A 99 -7.88 7.45 26.63
CA PRO A 99 -9.03 6.63 26.26
C PRO A 99 -9.73 7.07 24.96
N LYS A 100 -9.53 8.31 24.50
CA LYS A 100 -10.16 8.81 23.25
C LYS A 100 -9.61 8.09 22.02
N ALA A 101 -8.30 7.90 21.94
CA ALA A 101 -7.69 7.15 20.85
C ALA A 101 -8.13 5.68 20.86
N LEU A 102 -8.25 5.08 22.05
CA LEU A 102 -8.68 3.70 22.19
C LEU A 102 -10.13 3.50 21.71
N ILE A 103 -11.04 4.41 22.10
CA ILE A 103 -12.44 4.38 21.66
C ILE A 103 -12.52 4.59 20.13
N MET A 104 -11.76 5.54 19.58
CA MET A 104 -11.69 5.77 18.13
C MET A 104 -11.22 4.51 17.39
N PHE A 105 -10.18 3.85 17.89
CA PHE A 105 -9.65 2.62 17.32
C PHE A 105 -10.65 1.47 17.35
N PHE A 106 -11.31 1.23 18.50
CA PHE A 106 -12.31 0.18 18.61
C PHE A 106 -13.56 0.46 17.78
N THR A 107 -14.01 1.72 17.73
CA THR A 107 -15.15 2.13 16.90
C THR A 107 -14.84 1.93 15.43
N GLY A 108 -13.64 2.31 14.98
CA GLY A 108 -13.18 2.06 13.61
C GLY A 108 -13.05 0.58 13.29
N THR A 109 -12.45 -0.21 14.18
CA THR A 109 -12.31 -1.66 14.03
C THR A 109 -13.68 -2.34 13.94
N ALA A 110 -14.60 -2.05 14.86
CA ALA A 110 -15.96 -2.57 14.82
C ALA A 110 -16.68 -2.13 13.54
N GLY A 111 -16.49 -0.87 13.13
CA GLY A 111 -17.03 -0.32 11.90
C GLY A 111 -16.56 -1.07 10.65
N VAL A 112 -15.29 -1.45 10.55
CA VAL A 112 -14.76 -2.24 9.41
C VAL A 112 -15.26 -3.68 9.47
N ILE A 113 -15.22 -4.31 10.65
CA ILE A 113 -15.68 -5.70 10.84
C ILE A 113 -17.16 -5.85 10.50
N ILE A 114 -17.99 -4.87 10.83
CA ILE A 114 -19.44 -4.88 10.56
C ILE A 114 -19.75 -4.31 9.17
N GLY A 115 -19.00 -3.31 8.71
CA GLY A 115 -19.22 -2.63 7.43
C GLY A 115 -18.86 -3.48 6.23
N GLY A 116 -17.77 -4.26 6.29
CA GLY A 116 -17.38 -5.19 5.23
C GLY A 116 -18.48 -6.20 4.83
N PRO A 117 -19.00 -7.03 5.76
CA PRO A 117 -20.04 -8.01 5.45
C PRO A 117 -21.37 -7.34 5.11
N LEU A 118 -21.75 -6.25 5.80
CA LEU A 118 -22.97 -5.50 5.45
C LEU A 118 -22.92 -4.93 4.03
N SER A 119 -21.76 -4.43 3.60
CA SER A 119 -21.59 -3.93 2.23
C SER A 119 -21.79 -5.05 1.22
N ILE A 120 -21.22 -6.24 1.45
CA ILE A 120 -21.40 -7.41 0.57
C ILE A 120 -22.88 -7.84 0.52
N LEU A 121 -23.57 -7.88 1.67
CA LEU A 121 -24.99 -8.23 1.74
C LEU A 121 -25.89 -7.20 1.06
N PHE A 122 -25.54 -5.92 1.17
CA PHE A 122 -26.29 -4.86 0.48
C PHE A 122 -26.13 -4.98 -1.04
N PHE A 123 -24.90 -5.13 -1.53
CA PHE A 123 -24.64 -5.26 -2.96
C PHE A 123 -25.14 -6.60 -3.54
N SER A 124 -25.25 -7.66 -2.75
CA SER A 124 -25.85 -8.92 -3.22
C SER A 124 -27.34 -8.79 -3.54
N VAL A 125 -28.04 -7.82 -2.94
CA VAL A 125 -29.45 -7.52 -3.23
C VAL A 125 -29.59 -6.45 -4.31
N VAL A 126 -28.79 -5.39 -4.25
CA VAL A 126 -28.92 -4.23 -5.15
C VAL A 126 -28.30 -4.48 -6.53
N ALA A 127 -27.16 -5.17 -6.59
CA ALA A 127 -26.44 -5.43 -7.83
C ALA A 127 -25.68 -6.77 -7.73
N PRO A 128 -26.40 -7.91 -7.78
CA PRO A 128 -25.82 -9.24 -7.58
C PRO A 128 -24.71 -9.56 -8.59
N ASP A 129 -24.78 -9.00 -9.79
CA ASP A 129 -23.79 -9.21 -10.87
C ASP A 129 -22.39 -8.67 -10.53
N VAL A 130 -22.30 -7.68 -9.63
CA VAL A 130 -21.01 -7.07 -9.22
C VAL A 130 -20.33 -7.89 -8.13
N VAL A 131 -21.10 -8.66 -7.36
CA VAL A 131 -20.60 -9.49 -6.27
C VAL A 131 -19.96 -10.77 -6.83
N GLY A 132 -20.47 -11.31 -7.94
CA GLY A 132 -19.79 -12.31 -8.79
C GLY A 132 -19.47 -13.68 -8.17
N ALA A 133 -19.62 -13.83 -6.86
CA ALA A 133 -19.38 -15.05 -6.08
C ALA A 133 -20.32 -15.11 -4.86
N ASN A 134 -20.38 -16.27 -4.20
CA ASN A 134 -21.22 -16.44 -3.01
C ASN A 134 -20.72 -15.51 -1.89
N PRO A 135 -21.57 -14.65 -1.27
CA PRO A 135 -21.18 -13.70 -0.23
C PRO A 135 -20.28 -14.28 0.87
N GLU A 136 -20.50 -15.55 1.22
CA GLU A 136 -19.72 -16.27 2.22
C GLU A 136 -18.27 -16.57 1.78
N GLN A 137 -18.04 -16.77 0.48
CA GLN A 137 -16.69 -16.97 -0.08
C GLN A 137 -15.91 -15.65 -0.13
N ILE A 138 -16.58 -14.55 -0.47
CA ILE A 138 -15.97 -13.21 -0.51
C ILE A 138 -15.60 -12.75 0.90
N TRP A 139 -16.50 -12.97 1.85
CA TRP A 139 -16.23 -12.70 3.26
C TRP A 139 -14.99 -13.44 3.76
N ARG A 140 -14.89 -14.74 3.46
CA ARG A 140 -13.71 -15.54 3.84
C ARG A 140 -12.43 -15.08 3.13
N GLY A 141 -12.52 -14.62 1.89
CA GLY A 141 -11.40 -14.02 1.16
C GLY A 141 -10.87 -12.70 1.76
N MET A 142 -11.69 -11.97 2.53
CA MET A 142 -11.24 -10.77 3.26
C MET A 142 -10.51 -11.07 4.58
N THR A 143 -10.45 -12.35 5.00
CA THR A 143 -9.78 -12.77 6.24
C THR A 143 -8.33 -13.25 6.03
N THR A 144 -7.88 -13.33 4.77
CA THR A 144 -6.51 -13.65 4.34
C THR A 144 -5.79 -12.41 3.85
#